data_AF-A0A921MZN2-F1
#
_entry.id   AF-A0A921MZN2-F1
#
_cell.length_a   1.000
_cell.length_b   1.000
_cell.length_c   1.000
_cell.angle_alpha   90.00
_cell.angle_beta   90.00
_cell.angle_gamma   90.00
#
_symmetry.space_group_name_H-M   'P 1'
#
loop_
_entity.id
_entity.type
_entity.pdbx_description
1 polymer ?
#
loop_
_entity_poly.entity_id
_entity_poly.type
_entity_poly.pdbx_seq_one_letter_code
_entity_poly.pdbx_strand_id
1 'polypeptide(L)'
;MANYTIELRKILSSRDIFKAINYDFYEETYKPIFEEKFIKRFYFREIGVETIERFLVNLETTLNEIMPYYKHLYQTTTYKYDPILNYDVTETITREIVGELESNNRAEQSTNQNEGIRNYDTPIIKVKDENNYKKSPSFITDSEGNSLLKANSNKRENNKSNEINNRTTRGNIGVMTTQDLIKKEREIIINIDKMILDDLEILFMQVF
;
A
#
# COMPACT_ATOMS: atom_id res chain seq x y z
N MET A 1 48.29 5.01 37.41
CA MET A 1 48.86 3.74 37.88
C MET A 1 47.69 2.98 38.45
N ALA A 2 47.42 1.77 37.95
CA ALA A 2 46.34 0.96 38.47
C ALA A 2 46.57 0.62 39.96
N ASN A 3 45.59 0.87 40.82
CA ASN A 3 45.73 0.77 42.27
C ASN A 3 45.20 -0.56 42.83
N TYR A 4 44.18 -1.14 42.20
CA TYR A 4 43.46 -2.30 42.75
C TYR A 4 43.41 -3.48 41.78
N THR A 5 43.16 -3.23 40.49
CA THR A 5 43.12 -4.28 39.45
C THR A 5 43.89 -3.89 38.19
N ILE A 6 43.55 -4.48 37.04
CA ILE A 6 44.22 -4.26 35.75
C ILE A 6 43.41 -3.24 34.94
N GLU A 7 44.07 -2.22 34.42
CA GLU A 7 43.49 -1.27 33.44
C GLU A 7 43.13 -1.98 32.12
N LEU A 8 41.97 -1.61 31.54
CA LEU A 8 41.52 -2.17 30.26
C LEU A 8 42.57 -2.08 29.14
N ARG A 9 43.30 -0.97 29.07
CA ARG A 9 44.40 -0.78 28.10
C ARG A 9 45.45 -1.88 28.12
N LYS A 10 45.80 -2.40 29.31
CA LYS A 10 46.79 -3.47 29.45
C LYS A 10 46.28 -4.79 28.88
N ILE A 11 44.97 -5.03 29.02
CA ILE A 11 44.28 -6.21 28.46
C ILE A 11 44.24 -6.11 26.94
N LEU A 12 43.91 -4.94 26.40
CA LEU A 12 43.84 -4.72 24.95
C LEU A 12 45.18 -4.92 24.24
N SER A 13 46.29 -4.65 24.94
CA SER A 13 47.64 -4.85 24.39
C SER A 13 48.03 -6.33 24.29
N SER A 14 47.39 -7.21 25.07
CA SER A 14 47.69 -8.64 25.11
C SER A 14 46.66 -9.51 24.38
N ARG A 15 45.40 -9.07 24.31
CA ARG A 15 44.30 -9.85 23.71
C ARG A 15 43.23 -8.96 23.10
N ASP A 16 42.64 -9.46 22.02
CA ASP A 16 41.38 -8.94 21.50
C ASP A 16 40.21 -9.47 22.35
N ILE A 17 39.53 -8.56 23.05
CA ILE A 17 38.44 -8.84 24.00
C ILE A 17 37.20 -9.31 23.25
N PHE A 18 36.86 -8.65 22.14
CA PHE A 18 35.61 -8.86 21.42
C PHE A 18 35.61 -10.12 20.57
N LYS A 19 36.80 -10.57 20.13
CA LYS A 19 36.95 -11.86 19.46
C LYS A 19 36.73 -13.06 20.40
N ALA A 20 36.81 -12.86 21.71
CA ALA A 20 36.69 -13.91 22.71
C ALA A 20 35.27 -14.09 23.28
N ILE A 21 34.33 -13.21 22.93
CA ILE A 21 32.96 -13.19 23.46
C ILE A 21 31.94 -13.28 22.31
N ASN A 22 30.77 -13.86 22.58
CA ASN A 22 29.69 -13.91 21.60
C ASN A 22 28.43 -13.22 22.12
N TYR A 23 27.92 -12.25 21.37
CA TYR A 23 26.69 -11.52 21.70
C TYR A 23 25.90 -11.13 20.45
N ASP A 24 24.57 -11.19 20.56
CA ASP A 24 23.62 -10.84 19.48
C ASP A 24 23.38 -9.34 19.44
N PHE A 25 24.21 -8.60 18.71
CA PHE A 25 24.05 -7.15 18.55
C PHE A 25 22.89 -6.78 17.62
N TYR A 26 22.35 -5.57 17.75
CA TYR A 26 21.18 -5.16 16.96
C TYR A 26 21.47 -5.03 15.46
N GLU A 27 22.68 -4.58 15.08
CA GLU A 27 23.11 -4.49 13.68
C GLU A 27 24.60 -4.82 13.54
N GLU A 28 24.94 -5.85 12.76
CA GLU A 28 26.31 -6.37 12.67
C GLU A 28 27.30 -5.37 12.04
N THR A 29 26.81 -4.45 11.19
CA THR A 29 27.63 -3.37 10.60
C THR A 29 28.06 -2.34 11.64
N TYR A 30 27.25 -2.13 12.68
CA TYR A 30 27.47 -1.13 13.71
C TYR A 30 28.30 -1.65 14.88
N LYS A 31 28.30 -2.97 15.07
CA LYS A 31 29.08 -3.68 16.09
C LYS A 31 30.54 -3.21 16.22
N PRO A 32 31.38 -3.15 15.16
CA PRO A 32 32.76 -2.68 15.30
C PRO A 32 32.88 -1.21 15.74
N ILE A 33 31.91 -0.37 15.36
CA ILE A 33 31.87 1.05 15.76
C ILE A 33 31.57 1.15 17.26
N PHE A 34 30.64 0.34 17.75
CA PHE A 34 30.32 0.26 19.17
C PHE A 34 31.52 -0.25 19.99
N GLU A 35 32.20 -1.29 19.52
CA GLU A 35 33.39 -1.86 20.19
C GLU A 35 34.51 -0.81 20.32
N GLU A 36 34.75 0.00 19.29
CA GLU A 36 35.70 1.11 19.35
C GLU A 36 35.28 2.16 20.39
N LYS A 37 33.98 2.51 20.46
CA LYS A 37 33.46 3.44 21.46
C LYS A 37 33.61 2.91 22.88
N PHE A 38 33.34 1.62 23.09
CA PHE A 38 33.54 0.95 24.37
C PHE A 38 35.01 1.05 24.81
N ILE A 39 35.94 0.68 23.92
CA ILE A 39 37.37 0.73 24.22
C ILE A 39 37.79 2.16 24.59
N LYS A 40 37.37 3.17 23.82
CA LYS A 40 37.71 4.57 24.08
C LYS A 40 37.15 5.07 25.41
N ARG A 41 35.91 4.71 25.74
CA ARG A 41 35.25 5.14 26.99
C ARG A 41 35.93 4.55 28.22
N PHE A 42 36.29 3.27 28.16
CA PHE A 42 36.83 2.52 29.30
C PHE A 42 38.35 2.36 29.28
N TYR A 43 39.05 3.00 28.35
CA TYR A 43 40.47 2.77 28.08
C TYR A 43 41.38 2.81 29.31
N PHE A 44 41.16 3.79 30.19
CA PHE A 44 41.95 4.01 31.40
C PHE A 44 41.26 3.49 32.67
N ARG A 45 40.11 2.81 32.56
CA ARG A 45 39.38 2.30 33.72
C ARG A 45 39.90 0.91 34.13
N GLU A 46 39.90 0.67 35.44
CA GLU A 46 40.24 -0.60 36.06
C GLU A 46 39.04 -1.55 36.04
N ILE A 47 39.27 -2.83 35.70
CA ILE A 47 38.20 -3.85 35.69
C ILE A 47 37.69 -4.12 37.11
N GLY A 48 36.39 -4.36 37.28
CA GLY A 48 35.77 -4.59 38.59
C GLY A 48 36.00 -5.97 39.20
N VAL A 49 36.83 -6.81 38.57
CA VAL A 49 37.09 -8.20 38.99
C VAL A 49 38.59 -8.51 38.99
N GLU A 50 38.97 -9.53 39.74
CA GLU A 50 40.38 -9.90 39.94
C GLU A 50 41.04 -10.46 38.67
N THR A 51 40.30 -11.20 37.84
CA THR A 51 40.84 -11.93 36.68
C THR A 51 40.21 -11.50 35.36
N ILE A 52 41.03 -11.50 34.30
CA ILE A 52 40.60 -11.13 32.94
C ILE A 52 39.53 -12.10 32.43
N GLU A 53 39.68 -13.41 32.69
CA GLU A 53 38.72 -14.42 32.24
C GLU A 53 37.33 -14.21 32.85
N ARG A 54 37.28 -13.89 34.15
CA ARG A 54 36.02 -13.58 34.82
C ARG A 54 35.39 -12.29 34.28
N PHE A 55 36.22 -11.31 33.91
CA PHE A 55 35.74 -10.09 33.25
C PHE A 55 35.09 -10.40 31.91
N LEU A 56 35.70 -11.26 31.08
CA LEU A 56 35.15 -11.65 29.77
C LEU A 56 33.80 -12.38 29.91
N VAL A 57 33.70 -13.34 30.84
CA VAL A 57 32.45 -14.06 31.09
C VAL A 57 31.36 -13.12 31.59
N ASN A 58 31.69 -12.19 32.50
CA ASN A 58 30.74 -11.21 32.99
C ASN A 58 30.32 -10.23 31.88
N LEU A 59 31.25 -9.79 31.03
CA LEU A 59 30.96 -8.91 29.90
C LEU A 59 30.03 -9.61 28.89
N GLU A 60 30.32 -10.87 28.55
CA GLU A 60 29.46 -11.67 27.66
C GLU A 60 28.06 -11.89 28.25
N THR A 61 27.97 -12.21 29.54
CA THR A 61 26.69 -12.44 30.22
C THR A 61 25.86 -11.17 30.25
N THR A 62 26.44 -10.06 30.73
CA THR A 62 25.75 -8.77 30.83
C THR A 62 25.34 -8.23 29.47
N LEU A 63 26.19 -8.34 28.44
CA LEU A 63 25.81 -7.97 27.07
C LEU A 63 24.61 -8.79 26.61
N ASN A 64 24.64 -10.12 26.73
CA ASN A 64 23.53 -10.97 26.29
C ASN A 64 22.22 -10.72 27.07
N GLU A 65 22.29 -10.30 28.33
CA GLU A 65 21.12 -9.95 29.14
C GLU A 65 20.49 -8.61 28.72
N ILE A 66 21.29 -7.58 28.46
CA ILE A 66 20.78 -6.24 28.13
C ILE A 66 20.46 -6.09 26.63
N MET A 67 21.11 -6.85 25.75
CA MET A 67 20.99 -6.66 24.30
C MET A 67 19.58 -6.83 23.74
N PRO A 68 18.73 -7.78 24.21
CA PRO A 68 17.34 -7.89 23.73
C PRO A 68 16.53 -6.60 23.90
N TYR A 69 16.72 -5.90 25.02
CA TYR A 69 16.08 -4.60 25.27
C TYR A 69 16.56 -3.54 24.27
N TYR A 70 17.87 -3.42 24.09
CA TYR A 70 18.47 -2.45 23.17
C TYR A 70 18.17 -2.74 21.70
N LYS A 71 18.00 -4.01 21.32
CA LYS A 71 17.58 -4.42 19.99
C LYS A 71 16.18 -3.93 19.67
N HIS A 72 15.25 -4.08 20.61
CA HIS A 72 13.89 -3.54 20.45
C HIS A 72 13.91 -2.00 20.38
N LEU A 73 14.71 -1.36 21.25
CA LEU A 73 14.85 0.09 21.26
C LEU A 73 15.38 0.62 19.92
N TYR A 74 16.43 0.01 19.38
CA TYR A 74 16.98 0.37 18.06
C TYR A 74 15.96 0.23 16.92
N GLN A 75 15.20 -0.87 16.93
CA GLN A 75 14.13 -1.09 15.96
C GLN A 75 13.10 0.05 16.02
N THR A 76 12.71 0.47 17.22
CA THR A 76 11.74 1.56 17.39
C THR A 76 12.27 2.92 16.92
N THR A 77 13.56 3.20 17.13
CA THR A 77 14.18 4.44 16.65
C THR A 77 14.40 4.48 15.14
N THR A 78 14.40 3.33 14.48
CA THR A 78 14.65 3.21 13.02
C THR A 78 13.37 3.36 12.19
N TYR A 79 12.19 3.38 12.81
CA TYR A 79 10.94 3.55 12.07
C TYR A 79 10.91 4.87 11.31
N LYS A 80 10.58 4.79 10.02
CA LYS A 80 10.42 5.96 9.16
C LYS A 80 8.98 6.43 9.22
N TYR A 81 8.77 7.64 9.74
CA TYR A 81 7.49 8.31 9.75
C TYR A 81 7.68 9.81 9.60
N ASP A 82 6.60 10.52 9.32
CA ASP A 82 6.60 11.98 9.27
C ASP A 82 6.26 12.54 10.67
N PRO A 83 7.19 13.24 11.36
CA PRO A 83 6.99 13.71 12.72
C PRO A 83 5.90 14.78 12.86
N ILE A 84 5.46 15.39 11.75
CA ILE A 84 4.40 16.42 11.78
C ILE A 84 3.00 15.86 11.51
N LEU A 85 2.90 14.58 11.13
CA LEU A 85 1.63 13.91 10.89
C LEU A 85 1.28 13.04 12.09
N ASN A 86 0.05 13.17 12.59
CA ASN A 86 -0.48 12.31 13.64
C ASN A 86 -1.65 11.44 13.15
N TYR A 87 -2.05 11.59 11.89
CA TYR A 87 -3.13 10.86 11.26
C TYR A 87 -2.76 10.49 9.82
N ASP A 88 -2.71 9.19 9.55
CA ASP A 88 -2.59 8.62 8.20
C ASP A 88 -3.55 7.42 8.11
N VAL A 89 -4.64 7.60 7.36
CA VAL A 89 -5.65 6.55 7.15
C VAL A 89 -5.90 6.37 5.66
N THR A 90 -5.71 5.14 5.20
CA THR A 90 -6.06 4.68 3.86
C THR A 90 -7.29 3.81 3.94
N GLU A 91 -8.38 4.26 3.31
CA GLU A 91 -9.62 3.51 3.19
C GLU A 91 -9.75 2.97 1.76
N THR A 92 -9.93 1.66 1.61
CA THR A 92 -10.20 1.01 0.33
C THR A 92 -11.65 0.51 0.34
N ILE A 93 -12.47 1.11 -0.51
CA ILE A 93 -13.87 0.73 -0.69
C ILE A 93 -13.95 -0.10 -1.97
N THR A 94 -14.29 -1.38 -1.82
CA THR A 94 -14.59 -2.27 -2.94
C THR A 94 -16.10 -2.41 -3.08
N ARG A 95 -16.62 -2.14 -4.27
CA ARG A 95 -18.04 -2.29 -4.60
C ARG A 95 -18.18 -3.22 -5.79
N GLU A 96 -18.87 -4.33 -5.58
CA GLU A 96 -19.32 -5.22 -6.64
C GLU A 96 -20.76 -4.82 -7.00
N ILE A 97 -20.97 -4.37 -8.24
CA ILE A 97 -22.28 -4.01 -8.76
C ILE A 97 -22.71 -5.15 -9.69
N VAL A 98 -23.75 -5.86 -9.28
CA VAL A 98 -24.41 -6.89 -10.10
C VAL A 98 -25.75 -6.33 -10.53
N GLY A 99 -25.91 -6.12 -11.84
CA GLY A 99 -27.15 -5.66 -12.45
C GLY A 99 -27.68 -6.71 -13.43
N GLU A 100 -28.94 -7.10 -13.24
CA GLU A 100 -29.69 -7.92 -14.20
C GLU A 100 -30.77 -7.04 -14.83
N LEU A 101 -30.65 -6.80 -16.14
CA LEU A 101 -31.66 -6.06 -16.90
C LEU A 101 -32.39 -7.04 -17.82
N GLU A 102 -33.67 -7.26 -17.53
CA GLU A 102 -34.59 -7.95 -18.44
C GLU A 102 -35.45 -6.90 -19.17
N SER A 103 -35.27 -6.79 -20.49
CA SER A 103 -36.05 -5.89 -21.34
C SER A 103 -36.87 -6.70 -22.34
N ASN A 104 -38.20 -6.62 -22.24
CA ASN A 104 -39.14 -7.18 -23.20
C ASN A 104 -39.66 -6.07 -24.11
N ASN A 105 -39.06 -5.89 -25.27
CA ASN A 105 -39.52 -4.93 -26.27
C ASN A 105 -40.44 -5.64 -27.26
N ARG A 106 -41.74 -5.30 -27.24
CA ARG A 106 -42.68 -5.67 -28.30
C ARG A 106 -42.86 -4.49 -29.23
N ALA A 107 -42.27 -4.59 -30.42
CA ALA A 107 -42.54 -3.66 -31.52
C ALA A 107 -43.63 -4.27 -32.41
N GLU A 108 -44.82 -3.68 -32.42
CA GLU A 108 -45.85 -3.96 -33.42
C GLU A 108 -45.78 -2.88 -34.50
N GLN A 109 -45.20 -3.22 -35.66
CA GLN A 109 -45.19 -2.35 -36.83
C GLN A 109 -46.33 -2.77 -37.76
N SER A 110 -47.41 -1.99 -37.77
CA SER A 110 -48.51 -2.10 -38.74
C SER A 110 -48.30 -1.11 -39.86
N THR A 111 -47.73 -1.56 -40.99
CA THR A 111 -47.64 -0.75 -42.21
C THR A 111 -48.90 -0.95 -43.05
N ASN A 112 -49.86 -0.04 -42.95
CA ASN A 112 -50.96 0.05 -43.91
C ASN A 112 -50.49 0.89 -45.11
N GLN A 113 -50.09 0.23 -46.20
CA GLN A 113 -49.92 0.89 -47.49
C GLN A 113 -51.29 1.04 -48.15
N ASN A 114 -51.96 2.16 -47.89
CA ASN A 114 -53.03 2.61 -48.78
C ASN A 114 -52.38 3.37 -49.93
N GLU A 115 -52.23 2.73 -51.10
CA GLU A 115 -52.03 3.47 -52.34
C GLU A 115 -53.29 4.28 -52.62
N GLY A 116 -53.26 5.55 -52.21
CA GLY A 116 -54.28 6.51 -52.63
C GLY A 116 -54.17 6.71 -54.14
N ILE A 117 -55.10 6.12 -54.89
CA ILE A 117 -55.37 6.48 -56.28
C ILE A 117 -55.74 7.97 -56.29
N ARG A 118 -54.81 8.82 -56.73
CA ARG A 118 -55.11 10.23 -57.00
C ARG A 118 -55.94 10.27 -58.28
N ASN A 119 -57.26 10.36 -58.13
CA ASN A 119 -58.14 10.73 -59.22
C ASN A 119 -57.77 12.16 -59.66
N TYR A 120 -57.12 12.30 -60.82
CA TYR A 120 -56.99 13.59 -61.48
C TYR A 120 -58.32 13.89 -62.17
N ASP A 121 -59.02 14.90 -61.67
CA ASP A 121 -60.29 15.40 -62.19
C ASP A 121 -60.07 16.27 -63.43
N THR A 122 -59.38 15.72 -64.43
CA THR A 122 -59.25 16.31 -65.75
C THR A 122 -59.91 15.38 -66.77
N PRO A 123 -60.86 15.86 -67.58
CA PRO A 123 -61.47 15.04 -68.62
C PRO A 123 -60.39 14.67 -69.65
N ILE A 124 -59.93 13.43 -69.62
CA ILE A 124 -59.05 12.87 -70.65
C ILE A 124 -59.88 12.70 -71.92
N ILE A 125 -59.59 13.54 -72.91
CA ILE A 125 -60.21 13.52 -74.23
C ILE A 125 -59.80 12.23 -74.94
N LYS A 126 -60.78 11.36 -75.22
CA LYS A 126 -60.62 10.19 -76.09
C LYS A 126 -60.49 10.69 -77.53
N VAL A 127 -59.26 10.85 -78.01
CA VAL A 127 -59.00 11.05 -79.44
C VAL A 127 -59.11 9.69 -80.13
N LYS A 128 -60.13 9.53 -80.97
CA LYS A 128 -60.21 8.46 -81.97
C LYS A 128 -59.26 8.85 -83.10
N ASP A 129 -58.09 8.24 -83.15
CA ASP A 129 -57.32 8.16 -84.38
C ASP A 129 -57.29 6.71 -84.84
N GLU A 130 -57.83 6.52 -86.04
CA GLU A 130 -57.81 5.29 -86.80
C GLU A 130 -56.38 5.05 -87.28
N ASN A 131 -55.62 4.14 -86.64
CA ASN A 131 -54.60 3.31 -87.28
C ASN A 131 -54.03 2.26 -86.30
N ASN A 132 -53.93 1.03 -86.80
CA ASN A 132 -53.48 -0.19 -86.15
C ASN A 132 -52.18 -0.05 -85.31
N TYR A 133 -52.14 -0.63 -84.10
CA TYR A 133 -51.33 -1.80 -83.73
C TYR A 133 -51.28 -1.99 -82.20
N LYS A 134 -51.86 -3.11 -81.74
CA LYS A 134 -51.55 -3.93 -80.55
C LYS A 134 -50.72 -3.30 -79.41
N LYS A 135 -51.29 -3.33 -78.21
CA LYS A 135 -50.84 -4.21 -77.09
C LYS A 135 -51.74 -4.01 -75.88
N SER A 136 -52.63 -4.98 -75.62
CA SER A 136 -52.93 -5.30 -74.22
C SER A 136 -51.68 -5.94 -73.61
N PRO A 137 -51.43 -5.71 -72.32
CA PRO A 137 -51.57 -6.87 -71.46
C PRO A 137 -52.42 -6.55 -70.25
N SER A 138 -53.49 -7.33 -70.14
CA SER A 138 -54.07 -7.80 -68.90
C SER A 138 -52.99 -8.19 -67.87
N PHE A 139 -53.12 -7.70 -66.64
CA PHE A 139 -52.71 -8.45 -65.46
C PHE A 139 -53.76 -8.22 -64.36
N ILE A 140 -54.47 -9.30 -64.07
CA ILE A 140 -55.14 -9.53 -62.79
C ILE A 140 -54.03 -9.89 -61.80
N THR A 141 -53.99 -9.24 -60.65
CA THR A 141 -53.38 -9.82 -59.45
C THR A 141 -54.17 -9.37 -58.23
N ASP A 142 -55.12 -10.21 -57.82
CA ASP A 142 -55.58 -10.23 -56.43
C ASP A 142 -54.42 -10.74 -55.58
N SER A 143 -54.04 -9.97 -54.56
CA SER A 143 -53.07 -10.38 -53.55
C SER A 143 -53.38 -9.64 -52.25
N GLU A 144 -54.39 -10.11 -51.53
CA GLU A 144 -54.53 -9.79 -50.11
C GLU A 144 -53.48 -10.58 -49.32
N GLY A 145 -52.30 -9.98 -49.16
CA GLY A 145 -51.24 -10.49 -48.29
C GLY A 145 -51.14 -9.63 -47.03
N ASN A 146 -51.89 -9.97 -45.98
CA ASN A 146 -51.71 -9.32 -44.68
C ASN A 146 -50.56 -10.01 -43.92
N SER A 147 -49.36 -9.42 -43.93
CA SER A 147 -48.20 -9.96 -43.21
C SER A 147 -48.01 -9.25 -41.86
N LEU A 148 -48.51 -9.89 -40.80
CA LEU A 148 -48.23 -9.50 -39.41
C LEU A 148 -46.83 -9.99 -39.02
N LEU A 149 -45.84 -9.11 -39.03
CA LEU A 149 -44.50 -9.39 -38.50
C LEU A 149 -44.47 -9.13 -36.99
N LYS A 150 -44.65 -10.18 -36.19
CA LYS A 150 -44.40 -10.14 -34.75
C LYS A 150 -42.94 -10.51 -34.48
N ALA A 151 -42.11 -9.50 -34.22
CA ALA A 151 -40.74 -9.70 -33.74
C ALA A 151 -40.74 -9.68 -32.20
N ASN A 152 -40.62 -10.86 -31.58
CA ASN A 152 -40.29 -10.96 -30.15
C ASN A 152 -38.76 -11.04 -30.02
N SER A 153 -38.15 -10.07 -29.36
CA SER A 153 -36.73 -10.14 -28.98
C SER A 153 -36.62 -10.12 -27.45
N ASN A 154 -36.13 -11.23 -26.89
CA ASN A 154 -35.79 -11.31 -25.48
C ASN A 154 -34.29 -11.03 -25.35
N LYS A 155 -33.92 -9.91 -24.72
CA LYS A 155 -32.51 -9.59 -24.43
C LYS A 155 -32.30 -9.68 -22.93
N ARG A 156 -31.43 -10.60 -22.51
CA ARG A 156 -30.91 -10.71 -21.13
C ARG A 156 -29.49 -10.16 -21.11
N GLU A 157 -29.23 -9.18 -20.27
CA GLU A 157 -27.91 -8.57 -20.11
C GLU A 157 -27.47 -8.69 -18.66
N ASN A 158 -26.43 -9.50 -18.43
CA ASN A 158 -25.81 -9.69 -17.12
C ASN A 158 -24.59 -8.79 -17.04
N ASN A 159 -24.69 -7.70 -16.27
CA ASN A 159 -23.59 -6.77 -16.09
C ASN A 159 -22.99 -6.94 -14.70
N LYS A 160 -21.71 -7.35 -14.66
CA LYS A 160 -20.90 -7.44 -13.45
C LYS A 160 -19.79 -6.40 -13.54
N SER A 161 -19.82 -5.38 -12.68
CA SER A 161 -18.75 -4.38 -12.58
C SER A 161 -18.17 -4.34 -11.18
N ASN A 162 -16.84 -4.21 -11.12
CA ASN A 162 -16.11 -4.05 -9.88
C ASN A 162 -15.55 -2.63 -9.84
N GLU A 163 -15.91 -1.86 -8.82
CA GLU A 163 -15.38 -0.54 -8.54
C GLU A 163 -14.48 -0.62 -7.31
N ILE A 164 -13.23 -0.15 -7.44
CA ILE A 164 -12.29 -0.04 -6.32
C ILE A 164 -11.97 1.44 -6.16
N ASN A 165 -12.37 2.03 -5.03
CA ASN A 165 -12.10 3.41 -4.70
C ASN A 165 -11.15 3.48 -3.50
N ASN A 166 -10.02 4.16 -3.67
CA ASN A 166 -9.00 4.36 -2.64
C ASN A 166 -9.04 5.80 -2.15
N ARG A 167 -9.29 6.00 -0.86
CA ARG A 167 -9.31 7.31 -0.20
C ARG A 167 -8.21 7.37 0.85
N THR A 168 -7.21 8.21 0.63
CA THR A 168 -6.14 8.47 1.61
C THR A 168 -6.37 9.81 2.29
N THR A 169 -6.39 9.82 3.62
CA THR A 169 -6.50 11.05 4.43
C THR A 169 -5.28 11.16 5.33
N ARG A 170 -4.49 12.22 5.14
CA ARG A 170 -3.28 12.51 5.91
C ARG A 170 -3.33 13.92 6.48
N GLY A 171 -2.87 14.08 7.71
CA GLY A 171 -2.76 15.40 8.32
C GLY A 171 -2.41 15.37 9.81
N ASN A 172 -2.41 16.56 10.40
CA ASN A 172 -2.43 16.73 11.84
C ASN A 172 -3.88 17.02 12.27
N ILE A 173 -4.51 16.09 12.98
CA ILE A 173 -5.88 16.19 13.48
C ILE A 173 -5.84 16.38 15.00
N GLY A 174 -6.73 17.23 15.53
CA GLY A 174 -6.88 17.46 16.97
C GLY A 174 -6.28 18.79 17.42
N VAL A 175 -5.98 18.89 18.72
CA VAL A 175 -5.53 20.14 19.37
C VAL A 175 -4.01 20.32 19.42
N MET A 176 -3.24 19.32 18.96
CA MET A 176 -1.78 19.38 18.98
C MET A 176 -1.26 20.26 17.85
N THR A 177 -0.40 21.21 18.16
CA THR A 177 0.26 22.00 17.11
C THR A 177 1.41 21.22 16.48
N THR A 178 1.79 21.57 15.25
CA THR A 178 2.96 21.00 14.59
C THR A 178 4.23 21.18 15.43
N GLN A 179 4.35 22.32 16.13
CA GLN A 179 5.46 22.58 17.05
C GLN A 179 5.49 21.61 18.23
N ASP A 180 4.33 21.25 18.79
CA ASP A 180 4.25 20.29 19.89
C ASP A 180 4.66 18.88 19.46
N LEU A 181 4.26 18.47 18.26
CA LEU A 181 4.67 17.18 17.68
C LEU A 181 6.18 17.13 17.47
N ILE A 182 6.78 18.19 16.91
CA ILE A 182 8.23 18.30 16.76
C ILE A 182 8.95 18.30 18.12
N LYS A 183 8.36 18.91 19.15
CA LYS A 183 8.93 18.88 20.50
C LYS A 183 8.95 17.45 21.05
N LYS A 184 7.83 16.72 20.94
CA LYS A 184 7.75 15.30 21.33
C LYS A 184 8.74 14.44 20.56
N GLU A 185 8.90 14.69 19.26
CA GLU A 185 9.90 14.02 18.43
C GLU A 185 11.32 14.24 18.96
N ARG A 186 11.65 15.45 19.40
CA ARG A 186 12.97 15.73 19.99
C ARG A 186 13.18 15.04 21.34
N GLU A 187 12.11 14.81 22.10
CA GLU A 187 12.16 14.12 23.39
C GLU A 187 12.45 12.62 23.25
N ILE A 188 12.10 12.00 22.11
CA ILE A 188 12.37 10.57 21.85
C ILE A 188 13.77 10.31 21.26
N ILE A 189 14.49 11.36 20.83
CA ILE A 189 15.85 11.20 20.31
C ILE A 189 16.76 10.78 21.46
N ILE A 190 17.19 9.53 21.43
CA ILE A 190 18.04 8.92 22.45
C ILE A 190 19.35 8.45 21.87
N ASN A 191 20.40 8.45 22.70
CA ASN A 191 21.69 7.90 22.34
C ASN A 191 21.81 6.49 22.94
N ILE A 192 21.46 5.50 22.13
CA ILE A 192 21.46 4.08 22.52
C ILE A 192 22.85 3.64 22.97
N ASP A 193 23.91 4.02 22.26
CA ASP A 193 25.28 3.63 22.62
C ASP A 193 25.66 4.13 24.00
N LYS A 194 25.30 5.38 24.33
CA LYS A 194 25.59 5.94 25.65
C LYS A 194 24.87 5.13 26.73
N MET A 195 23.60 4.76 26.51
CA MET A 195 22.84 3.97 27.47
C MET A 195 23.47 2.59 27.70
N ILE A 196 23.86 1.89 26.63
CA ILE A 196 24.54 0.59 26.74
C ILE A 196 25.87 0.75 27.49
N LEU A 197 26.66 1.77 27.17
CA LEU A 197 27.94 2.02 27.83
C LEU A 197 27.75 2.36 29.31
N ASP A 198 26.72 3.13 29.66
CA ASP A 198 26.40 3.49 31.04
C ASP A 198 26.01 2.23 31.85
N ASP A 199 25.23 1.30 31.27
CA ASP A 199 24.90 0.02 31.91
C ASP A 199 26.13 -0.89 32.12
N LEU A 200 27.09 -0.85 31.18
CA LEU A 200 28.34 -1.60 31.28
C LEU A 200 29.32 -1.00 32.30
N GLU A 201 29.08 0.20 32.84
CA GLU A 201 29.95 0.79 33.86
C GLU A 201 30.03 -0.07 35.13
N ILE A 202 29.01 -0.88 35.42
CA ILE A 202 28.97 -1.79 36.58
C ILE A 202 30.08 -2.85 36.55
N LEU A 203 30.65 -3.14 35.37
CA LEU A 203 31.74 -4.11 35.21
C LEU A 203 33.12 -3.53 35.57
N PHE A 204 33.21 -2.23 35.85
CA PHE A 204 34.44 -1.52 36.17
C PHE A 204 34.44 -1.08 37.63
N MET A 205 35.63 -0.78 38.16
CA MET A 205 35.76 -0.21 39.49
C MET A 205 35.09 1.16 39.56
N GLN A 206 34.19 1.35 40.52
CA GLN A 206 33.50 2.62 40.78
C GLN A 206 34.29 3.56 41.71
N VAL A 207 35.44 3.11 42.20
CA VAL A 207 36.35 3.90 43.03
C VAL A 207 37.40 4.51 42.11
N PHE A 208 37.50 5.84 42.12
CA PHE A 208 38.43 6.62 41.29
C PHE A 208 39.55 7.24 42.13
#